data_AF-A0A0R3SXS8-F1
#
_entry.id   AF-A0A0R3SXS8-F1
#
_cell.length_a   1.000
_cell.length_b   1.000
_cell.length_c   1.000
_cell.angle_alpha   90.00
_cell.angle_beta   90.00
_cell.angle_gamma   90.00
#
_symmetry.space_group_name_H-M   'P 1'
#
loop_
_entity.id
_entity.type
_entity.pdbx_description
1 polymer ?
#
loop_
_entity_poly.entity_id
_entity_poly.type
_entity_poly.pdbx_seq_one_letter_code
_entity_poly.pdbx_strand_id
1 'polypeptide(L)'
;MADPSSLESDADEFIKQAKHYEEIGNYDMAIFYYVEGAQAFLNAKSAGSTNPDILKNAKYYTKHAESLSKKKGTLKLMLLMLLIFFILSSGRPGKGGNYTTEELKVLRKTSIINGREYLPFLDAIDSHERFAFPQPFTDCQGLIALSSKQQSNFVKWVRPSDFQNDPTMIVAVSCFPIRQTCVTDCSFVASMAVAAQYERRFKKRLITNIIYPQKRNGEPVYNPCGKYMVKLHLNGVPRKIIIDDLLPMGHHDELLCSFSTNKNELWVSLLEKAYMKVMGGYDFPGSNSNIDLHALTGWIPERVSIKSGSNDFDPDREFRRLEKRFHQGHCLVTVATGMLTPDVEERSGLVPTHAYALLDLRQVDNTRLFLLKNPWSRTRWKGNFSSQDKTNWTPEMQKKLNYDLDSAQFVDNGVFWIDYKSLLNFFDVFYINWNPELFPYTTCVHSEWSASEGPKKDVYSFANNPQYTLEVQARSQAPVWVLLTRHITNKNDFAHNNEFIGLVVYKDIPGRKVYHPNDPVPLKDSIRINSPHCLIQLVQEAGTVTYTLVVSQYEKNVTIQYTLRAYSTAPMKFSHIVDPYCVVKTVSLNVTARRIVTLIQVSFSCRFTRIFW
;
A
#
# COMPACT_ATOMS: atom_id res chain seq x y z
N MET A 1 33.28 -12.59 -6.27
CA MET A 1 32.79 -11.90 -7.48
C MET A 1 32.85 -12.90 -8.62
N ALA A 2 31.86 -12.95 -9.51
CA ALA A 2 31.88 -13.84 -10.66
C ALA A 2 32.94 -13.36 -11.68
N ASP A 3 33.62 -14.29 -12.36
CA ASP A 3 34.61 -14.01 -13.41
C ASP A 3 33.90 -13.41 -14.65
N PRO A 4 34.26 -12.19 -15.10
CA PRO A 4 33.68 -11.59 -16.30
C PRO A 4 33.75 -12.48 -17.54
N SER A 5 34.83 -13.26 -17.69
CA SER A 5 35.08 -14.13 -18.84
C SER A 5 34.09 -15.31 -18.86
N SER A 6 33.79 -15.85 -17.68
CA SER A 6 32.78 -16.90 -17.51
C SER A 6 31.39 -16.39 -17.89
N LEU A 7 31.04 -15.17 -17.49
CA LEU A 7 29.75 -14.56 -17.79
C LEU A 7 29.58 -14.22 -19.27
N GLU A 8 30.66 -13.88 -19.98
CA GLU A 8 30.64 -13.72 -21.44
C GLU A 8 30.41 -15.06 -22.13
N SER A 9 31.08 -16.13 -21.67
CA SER A 9 30.88 -17.48 -22.20
C SER A 9 29.44 -17.97 -22.00
N ASP A 10 28.87 -17.75 -20.81
CA ASP A 10 27.47 -18.08 -20.52
C ASP A 10 26.51 -17.29 -21.43
N ALA A 11 26.81 -16.00 -21.66
CA ALA A 11 26.02 -15.17 -22.56
C ALA A 11 26.01 -15.74 -23.98
N ASP A 12 27.17 -16.11 -24.52
CA ASP A 12 27.28 -16.69 -25.86
C ASP A 12 26.57 -18.04 -25.98
N GLU A 13 26.62 -18.86 -24.93
CA GLU A 13 25.89 -20.13 -24.89
C GLU A 13 24.37 -19.92 -24.91
N PHE A 14 23.86 -18.98 -24.12
CA PHE A 14 22.44 -18.63 -24.14
C PHE A 14 22.01 -18.08 -25.50
N ILE A 15 22.82 -17.22 -26.14
CA ILE A 15 22.50 -16.73 -27.49
C ILE A 15 22.48 -17.87 -28.51
N LYS A 16 23.37 -18.85 -28.39
CA LYS A 16 23.39 -20.03 -29.26
C LYS A 16 22.13 -20.87 -29.08
N GLN A 17 21.70 -21.09 -27.83
CA GLN A 17 20.44 -21.78 -27.54
C GLN A 17 19.23 -20.99 -28.07
N ALA A 18 19.23 -19.66 -27.91
CA ALA A 18 18.16 -18.79 -28.38
C ALA A 18 17.92 -18.91 -29.90
N LYS A 19 19.00 -18.87 -30.69
CA LYS A 19 18.95 -19.05 -32.15
C LYS A 19 18.41 -20.42 -32.54
N HIS A 20 18.85 -21.48 -31.87
CA HIS A 20 18.34 -22.83 -32.10
C HIS A 20 16.83 -22.93 -31.84
N TYR A 21 16.35 -22.37 -30.74
CA TYR A 21 14.92 -22.37 -30.43
C TYR A 21 14.10 -21.50 -31.39
N GLU A 22 14.68 -20.41 -31.92
CA GLU A 22 14.06 -19.59 -32.95
C GLU A 22 13.92 -20.37 -34.28
N GLU A 23 14.96 -21.11 -34.67
CA GLU A 23 14.97 -21.94 -35.90
C GLU A 23 13.91 -23.05 -35.87
N ILE A 24 13.69 -23.69 -34.71
CA ILE A 24 12.67 -24.75 -34.56
C ILE A 24 11.26 -24.18 -34.28
N GLY A 25 11.08 -22.86 -34.33
CA GLY A 25 9.79 -22.20 -34.14
C GLY A 25 9.29 -22.16 -32.68
N ASN A 26 10.14 -22.52 -31.71
CA ASN A 26 9.82 -22.41 -30.28
C ASN A 26 10.17 -21.03 -29.75
N TYR A 27 9.34 -20.05 -30.12
CA TYR A 27 9.58 -18.65 -29.79
C TYR A 27 9.57 -18.32 -28.29
N ASP A 28 8.91 -19.13 -27.43
CA ASP A 28 8.95 -18.90 -25.98
C ASP A 28 10.35 -19.15 -25.42
N MET A 29 10.93 -20.29 -25.78
CA MET A 29 12.30 -20.64 -25.38
C MET A 29 13.32 -19.75 -26.07
N ALA A 30 13.09 -19.37 -27.33
CA ALA A 30 13.96 -18.42 -28.04
C ALA A 30 14.01 -17.07 -27.31
N ILE A 31 12.83 -16.52 -26.95
CA ILE A 31 12.73 -15.27 -26.21
C ILE A 31 13.41 -15.42 -24.84
N PHE A 32 13.13 -16.50 -24.09
CA PHE A 32 13.79 -16.81 -22.81
C PHE A 32 15.31 -16.69 -22.92
N TYR A 33 15.92 -17.43 -23.83
CA TYR A 33 17.38 -17.47 -23.97
C TYR A 33 17.99 -16.20 -24.54
N TYR A 34 17.29 -15.45 -25.42
CA TYR A 34 17.76 -14.14 -25.87
C TYR A 34 17.87 -13.15 -24.71
N VAL A 35 16.96 -13.25 -23.72
CA VAL A 35 16.97 -12.39 -22.55
C VAL A 35 18.02 -12.82 -21.53
N GLU A 36 18.16 -14.11 -21.26
CA GLU A 36 19.23 -14.63 -20.39
C GLU A 36 20.62 -14.28 -20.94
N GLY A 37 20.82 -14.39 -22.27
CA GLY A 37 22.07 -13.98 -22.91
C GLY A 37 22.32 -12.48 -22.80
N ALA A 38 21.31 -11.63 -23.01
CA ALA A 38 21.43 -10.19 -22.83
C ALA A 38 21.76 -9.81 -21.37
N GLN A 39 21.17 -10.51 -20.40
CA GLN A 39 21.43 -10.30 -18.97
C GLN A 39 22.85 -10.72 -18.59
N ALA A 40 23.33 -11.87 -19.09
CA ALA A 40 24.69 -12.35 -18.87
C ALA A 40 25.74 -11.36 -19.41
N PHE A 41 25.50 -10.75 -20.58
CA PHE A 41 26.34 -9.64 -21.08
C PHE A 41 26.35 -8.42 -20.15
N LEU A 42 25.20 -8.01 -19.59
CA LEU A 42 25.14 -6.88 -18.65
C LEU A 42 25.82 -7.20 -17.31
N ASN A 43 25.70 -8.44 -16.84
CA ASN A 43 26.39 -8.93 -15.65
C ASN A 43 27.90 -8.95 -15.87
N ALA A 44 28.37 -9.42 -17.04
CA ALA A 44 29.79 -9.38 -17.41
C ALA A 44 30.32 -7.94 -17.45
N LYS A 45 29.53 -6.98 -17.95
CA LYS A 45 29.92 -5.56 -17.91
C LYS A 45 30.09 -5.05 -16.50
N SER A 46 29.16 -5.41 -15.62
CA SER A 46 29.13 -4.99 -14.22
C SER A 46 30.25 -5.64 -13.40
N ALA A 47 30.69 -6.84 -13.80
CA ALA A 47 31.83 -7.55 -13.23
C ALA A 47 33.19 -7.02 -13.72
N GLY A 48 33.22 -6.07 -14.66
CA GLY A 48 34.45 -5.41 -15.13
C GLY A 48 34.95 -5.88 -16.50
N SER A 49 34.11 -6.51 -17.32
CA SER A 49 34.53 -6.91 -18.68
C SER A 49 35.03 -5.72 -19.53
N THR A 50 36.14 -5.97 -20.22
CA THR A 50 36.81 -5.07 -21.16
C THR A 50 36.28 -5.19 -22.59
N ASN A 51 35.35 -6.11 -22.87
CA ASN A 51 34.80 -6.30 -24.20
C ASN A 51 33.99 -5.06 -24.64
N PRO A 52 34.38 -4.40 -25.75
CA PRO A 52 33.76 -3.14 -26.20
C PRO A 52 32.35 -3.34 -26.76
N ASP A 53 32.01 -4.54 -27.24
CA ASP A 53 30.74 -4.83 -27.90
C ASP A 53 29.66 -5.35 -26.94
N ILE A 54 29.98 -5.62 -25.67
CA ILE A 54 29.01 -6.17 -24.70
C ILE A 54 27.71 -5.35 -24.60
N LEU A 55 27.82 -4.04 -24.49
CA LEU A 55 26.63 -3.17 -24.38
C LEU A 55 25.84 -3.12 -25.70
N LYS A 56 26.52 -3.27 -26.83
CA LYS A 56 25.91 -3.32 -28.16
C LYS A 56 25.16 -4.64 -28.35
N ASN A 57 25.77 -5.76 -27.94
CA ASN A 57 25.19 -7.09 -28.00
C ASN A 57 23.97 -7.22 -27.07
N ALA A 58 24.09 -6.77 -25.82
CA ALA A 58 22.96 -6.76 -24.88
C ALA A 58 21.77 -5.96 -25.44
N LYS A 59 22.03 -4.76 -26.00
CA LYS A 59 21.00 -3.94 -26.66
C LYS A 59 20.37 -4.62 -27.86
N TYR A 60 21.18 -5.27 -28.69
CA TYR A 60 20.72 -5.95 -29.89
C TYR A 60 19.78 -7.12 -29.55
N TYR A 61 20.20 -8.03 -28.66
CA TYR A 61 19.42 -9.20 -28.32
C TYR A 61 18.16 -8.87 -27.52
N THR A 62 18.20 -7.81 -26.71
CA THR A 62 17.00 -7.25 -26.07
C THR A 62 15.97 -6.81 -27.13
N LYS A 63 16.38 -6.00 -28.10
CA LYS A 63 15.49 -5.54 -29.20
C LYS A 63 14.99 -6.69 -30.07
N HIS A 64 15.81 -7.72 -30.27
CA HIS A 64 15.41 -8.89 -31.04
C HIS A 64 14.33 -9.71 -30.31
N ALA A 65 14.49 -9.93 -29.00
CA ALA A 65 13.47 -10.54 -28.16
C ALA A 65 12.16 -9.74 -28.14
N GLU A 66 12.23 -8.40 -28.14
CA GLU A 66 11.06 -7.52 -28.28
C GLU A 66 10.33 -7.70 -29.61
N SER A 67 11.07 -7.77 -30.71
CA SER A 67 10.51 -7.99 -32.05
C SER A 67 9.81 -9.35 -32.14
N LEU A 68 10.43 -10.40 -31.60
CA LEU A 68 9.85 -11.75 -31.54
C LEU A 68 8.60 -11.81 -30.67
N SER A 69 8.60 -11.15 -29.51
CA SER A 69 7.44 -11.07 -28.63
C SER A 69 6.25 -10.33 -29.29
N LYS A 70 6.51 -9.24 -30.03
CA LYS A 70 5.47 -8.51 -30.78
C LYS A 70 4.82 -9.37 -31.86
N LYS A 71 5.59 -10.21 -32.56
CA LYS A 71 5.06 -11.12 -33.59
C LYS A 71 4.11 -12.18 -33.04
N LYS A 72 4.27 -12.58 -31.77
CA LYS A 72 3.48 -13.66 -31.13
C LYS A 72 2.23 -13.16 -30.38
N GLY A 73 2.06 -11.85 -30.20
CA GLY A 73 0.98 -11.30 -29.38
C GLY A 73 1.09 -11.65 -27.88
N THR A 74 2.21 -12.23 -27.44
CA THR A 74 2.48 -12.63 -26.05
C THR A 74 3.18 -11.48 -25.32
N LEU A 75 2.46 -10.37 -25.17
CA LEU A 75 2.95 -9.18 -24.50
C LEU A 75 2.54 -9.24 -23.03
N LYS A 76 3.47 -9.50 -22.09
CA LYS A 76 3.50 -8.77 -20.80
C LYS A 76 4.61 -9.10 -19.82
N LEU A 77 5.15 -10.32 -19.76
CA LEU A 77 5.95 -10.69 -18.57
C LEU A 77 7.47 -10.44 -18.71
N MET A 78 8.09 -10.89 -19.80
CA MET A 78 9.55 -10.77 -19.98
C MET A 78 10.02 -9.40 -20.47
N LEU A 79 9.26 -8.77 -21.38
CA LEU A 79 9.59 -7.44 -21.91
C LEU A 79 9.54 -6.34 -20.83
N LEU A 80 8.63 -6.49 -19.88
CA LEU A 80 8.47 -5.60 -18.73
C LEU A 80 9.70 -5.67 -17.81
N MET A 81 10.24 -6.88 -17.59
CA MET A 81 11.44 -7.07 -16.76
C MET A 81 12.70 -6.43 -17.37
N LEU A 82 12.84 -6.47 -18.70
CA LEU A 82 13.97 -5.86 -19.40
C LEU A 82 13.93 -4.33 -19.41
N LEU A 83 12.75 -3.73 -19.61
CA LEU A 83 12.63 -2.26 -19.61
C LEU A 83 12.84 -1.67 -18.21
N ILE A 84 12.40 -2.40 -17.18
CA ILE A 84 12.72 -2.10 -15.77
C ILE A 84 14.25 -2.12 -15.59
N PHE A 85 14.97 -3.15 -16.04
CA PHE A 85 16.42 -3.23 -15.83
C PHE A 85 17.22 -2.17 -16.63
N PHE A 86 16.74 -1.80 -17.83
CA PHE A 86 17.42 -0.82 -18.70
C PHE A 86 17.33 0.63 -18.20
N ILE A 87 16.23 1.00 -17.52
CA ILE A 87 16.06 2.32 -16.91
C ILE A 87 16.85 2.45 -15.60
N LEU A 88 17.07 1.32 -14.91
CA LEU A 88 17.62 1.24 -13.57
C LEU A 88 19.16 1.12 -13.54
N SER A 89 19.78 0.57 -14.58
CA SER A 89 21.25 0.43 -14.66
C SER A 89 22.02 1.75 -14.88
N SER A 90 21.34 2.89 -15.02
CA SER A 90 21.95 4.23 -15.15
C SER A 90 21.87 5.13 -13.89
N GLY A 91 21.31 4.67 -12.78
CA GLY A 91 21.08 5.48 -11.57
C GLY A 91 21.91 5.03 -10.35
N ARG A 92 22.49 6.00 -9.62
CA ARG A 92 23.07 5.75 -8.29
C ARG A 92 21.99 5.33 -7.28
N PRO A 93 22.30 4.50 -6.27
CA PRO A 93 21.33 4.11 -5.25
C PRO A 93 20.89 5.35 -4.45
N GLY A 94 19.58 5.48 -4.22
CA GLY A 94 19.01 6.51 -3.34
C GLY A 94 18.08 7.53 -4.00
N LYS A 95 18.02 7.60 -5.34
CA LYS A 95 16.99 8.36 -6.08
C LYS A 95 16.72 7.67 -7.43
N GLY A 96 15.75 6.74 -7.46
CA GLY A 96 15.28 6.11 -8.70
C GLY A 96 15.38 4.58 -8.70
N GLY A 97 14.33 3.91 -8.21
CA GLY A 97 13.80 2.65 -8.75
C GLY A 97 14.63 1.35 -8.76
N ASN A 98 15.90 1.30 -8.35
CA ASN A 98 16.68 0.07 -8.49
C ASN A 98 16.34 -0.94 -7.38
N TYR A 99 15.42 -1.87 -7.67
CA TYR A 99 15.17 -3.02 -6.80
C TYR A 99 16.28 -4.07 -6.95
N THR A 100 16.69 -4.69 -5.83
CA THR A 100 17.56 -5.87 -5.90
C THR A 100 16.80 -7.07 -6.45
N THR A 101 17.53 -8.12 -6.87
CA THR A 101 16.95 -9.39 -7.33
C THR A 101 16.01 -10.01 -6.29
N GLU A 102 16.35 -9.89 -5.01
CA GLU A 102 15.58 -10.37 -3.86
C GLU A 102 14.29 -9.55 -3.70
N GLU A 103 14.39 -8.23 -3.78
CA GLU A 103 13.22 -7.34 -3.72
C GLU A 103 12.25 -7.61 -4.88
N LEU A 104 12.77 -7.84 -6.09
CA LEU A 104 11.96 -8.20 -7.25
C LEU A 104 11.26 -9.55 -7.06
N LYS A 105 11.94 -10.55 -6.47
CA LYS A 105 11.33 -11.84 -6.14
C LYS A 105 10.16 -11.66 -5.16
N VAL A 106 10.34 -10.85 -4.11
CA VAL A 106 9.29 -10.54 -3.14
C VAL A 106 8.12 -9.82 -3.82
N LEU A 107 8.39 -8.75 -4.57
CA LEU A 107 7.35 -7.95 -5.24
C LEU A 107 6.56 -8.72 -6.30
N ARG A 108 7.21 -9.68 -6.98
CA ARG A 108 6.59 -10.62 -7.91
C ARG A 108 5.74 -11.66 -7.18
N LYS A 109 6.23 -12.21 -6.06
CA LYS A 109 5.44 -13.14 -5.25
C LYS A 109 4.18 -12.47 -4.73
N THR A 110 4.29 -11.22 -4.27
CA THR A 110 3.18 -10.45 -3.69
C THR A 110 2.43 -9.58 -4.70
N SER A 111 2.65 -9.80 -6.00
CA SER A 111 1.75 -9.29 -7.05
C SER A 111 0.47 -10.11 -7.16
N ILE A 112 0.49 -11.37 -6.72
CA ILE A 112 -0.68 -12.24 -6.72
C ILE A 112 -1.43 -11.99 -5.41
N ILE A 113 -2.59 -11.33 -5.49
CA ILE A 113 -3.48 -11.05 -4.37
C ILE A 113 -4.83 -11.70 -4.69
N ASN A 114 -5.32 -12.57 -3.82
CA ASN A 114 -6.58 -13.31 -4.03
C ASN A 114 -6.59 -14.10 -5.36
N GLY A 115 -5.45 -14.67 -5.74
CA GLY A 115 -5.28 -15.41 -7.00
C GLY A 115 -5.26 -14.55 -8.26
N ARG A 116 -5.28 -13.22 -8.13
CA ARG A 116 -5.26 -12.26 -9.25
C ARG A 116 -3.94 -11.49 -9.24
N GLU A 117 -3.36 -11.30 -10.43
CA GLU A 117 -2.09 -10.60 -10.58
C GLU A 117 -2.28 -9.09 -10.71
N TYR A 118 -1.55 -8.34 -9.89
CA TYR A 118 -1.46 -6.88 -9.89
C TYR A 118 0.01 -6.45 -9.93
N LEU A 119 0.49 -6.12 -11.13
CA LEU A 119 1.89 -5.75 -11.33
C LEU A 119 2.17 -4.35 -10.80
N PRO A 120 3.43 -4.05 -10.38
CA PRO A 120 3.87 -2.69 -10.10
C PRO A 120 3.56 -1.76 -11.27
N PHE A 121 3.14 -0.53 -10.96
CA PHE A 121 2.88 0.51 -11.94
C PHE A 121 4.21 1.12 -12.40
N LEU A 122 4.43 1.14 -13.70
CA LEU A 122 5.65 1.63 -14.34
C LEU A 122 5.28 2.77 -15.29
N ASP A 123 5.56 4.00 -14.87
CA ASP A 123 5.14 5.21 -15.59
C ASP A 123 5.54 5.18 -17.08
N ALA A 124 6.73 4.67 -17.41
CA ALA A 124 7.20 4.61 -18.80
C ALA A 124 6.34 3.73 -19.73
N ILE A 125 5.72 2.68 -19.17
CA ILE A 125 5.00 1.66 -19.93
C ILE A 125 3.49 1.88 -19.81
N ASP A 126 3.02 2.02 -18.57
CA ASP A 126 1.60 2.05 -18.26
C ASP A 126 0.92 3.36 -18.67
N SER A 127 1.69 4.44 -18.84
CA SER A 127 1.20 5.69 -19.45
C SER A 127 0.77 5.52 -20.92
N HIS A 128 1.25 4.47 -21.59
CA HIS A 128 0.94 4.14 -22.99
C HIS A 128 -0.02 2.95 -23.11
N GLU A 129 -0.66 2.52 -22.01
CA GLU A 129 -1.63 1.43 -22.03
C GLU A 129 -2.77 1.75 -23.01
N ARG A 130 -3.15 0.77 -23.83
CA ARG A 130 -4.22 0.94 -24.81
C ARG A 130 -5.59 0.83 -24.14
N PHE A 131 -6.42 1.85 -24.34
CA PHE A 131 -7.80 1.93 -23.82
C PHE A 131 -8.88 1.84 -24.88
N ALA A 132 -8.54 2.04 -26.17
CA ALA A 132 -9.48 2.00 -27.27
C ALA A 132 -9.54 0.61 -27.94
N PHE A 133 -10.74 0.04 -28.01
CA PHE A 133 -11.03 -1.29 -28.55
C PHE A 133 -12.28 -1.26 -29.44
N PRO A 134 -12.36 -2.11 -30.49
CA PRO A 134 -13.57 -2.19 -31.33
C PRO A 134 -14.81 -2.71 -30.58
N GLN A 135 -14.61 -3.55 -29.57
CA GLN A 135 -15.66 -4.08 -28.71
C GLN A 135 -15.44 -3.59 -27.28
N PRO A 136 -16.52 -3.39 -26.49
CA PRO A 136 -16.40 -3.06 -25.08
C PRO A 136 -15.54 -4.10 -24.34
N PHE A 137 -14.57 -3.59 -23.59
CA PHE A 137 -13.66 -4.39 -22.79
C PHE A 137 -14.42 -5.10 -21.68
N THR A 138 -14.09 -6.36 -21.49
CA THR A 138 -14.53 -7.18 -20.36
C THR A 138 -13.28 -7.70 -19.66
N ASP A 139 -13.31 -7.65 -18.34
CA ASP A 139 -12.21 -8.09 -17.51
C ASP A 139 -11.99 -9.59 -17.66
N CYS A 140 -10.78 -9.99 -18.08
CA CYS A 140 -10.45 -11.40 -18.28
C CYS A 140 -10.45 -12.21 -16.97
N GLN A 141 -10.40 -11.55 -15.82
CA GLN A 141 -10.50 -12.18 -14.50
C GLN A 141 -11.96 -12.39 -14.04
N GLY A 142 -12.93 -12.04 -14.89
CA GLY A 142 -14.36 -12.22 -14.65
C GLY A 142 -14.98 -11.19 -13.72
N LEU A 143 -16.26 -11.38 -13.45
CA LEU A 143 -17.06 -10.51 -12.58
C LEU A 143 -16.61 -10.62 -11.11
N ILE A 144 -16.80 -9.55 -10.36
CA ILE A 144 -16.45 -9.51 -8.94
C ILE A 144 -17.55 -10.20 -8.14
N ALA A 145 -17.17 -11.04 -7.18
CA ALA A 145 -18.13 -11.69 -6.27
C ALA A 145 -18.93 -10.64 -5.50
N LEU A 146 -20.25 -10.77 -5.51
CA LEU A 146 -21.17 -9.90 -4.77
C LEU A 146 -21.31 -10.36 -3.32
N SER A 147 -21.51 -9.42 -2.40
CA SER A 147 -21.86 -9.75 -1.01
C SER A 147 -23.26 -10.36 -0.93
N SER A 148 -23.57 -11.09 0.15
CA SER A 148 -24.90 -11.69 0.33
C SER A 148 -26.03 -10.65 0.25
N LYS A 149 -25.77 -9.42 0.73
CA LYS A 149 -26.73 -8.30 0.70
C LYS A 149 -26.90 -7.69 -0.70
N GLN A 150 -25.86 -7.73 -1.53
CA GLN A 150 -25.98 -7.35 -2.93
C GLN A 150 -26.72 -8.44 -3.71
N GLN A 151 -26.38 -9.71 -3.50
CA GLN A 151 -27.01 -10.85 -4.17
C GLN A 151 -28.53 -10.86 -3.98
N SER A 152 -29.02 -10.55 -2.77
CA SER A 152 -30.46 -10.51 -2.49
C SER A 152 -31.23 -9.45 -3.28
N ASN A 153 -30.56 -8.42 -3.78
CA ASN A 153 -31.16 -7.32 -4.53
C ASN A 153 -30.66 -7.24 -5.99
N PHE A 154 -29.80 -8.16 -6.41
CA PHE A 154 -29.11 -8.12 -7.68
C PHE A 154 -30.04 -8.51 -8.84
N VAL A 155 -30.06 -7.68 -9.88
CA VAL A 155 -30.85 -7.94 -11.09
C VAL A 155 -29.92 -8.25 -12.27
N LYS A 156 -28.95 -7.37 -12.54
CA LYS A 156 -28.06 -7.48 -13.71
C LYS A 156 -26.77 -6.68 -13.54
N TRP A 157 -25.77 -7.02 -14.33
CA TRP A 157 -24.61 -6.16 -14.55
C TRP A 157 -24.92 -5.20 -15.70
N VAL A 158 -24.57 -3.94 -15.53
CA VAL A 158 -24.81 -2.88 -16.52
C VAL A 158 -23.54 -2.08 -16.76
N ARG A 159 -23.39 -1.54 -17.97
CA ARG A 159 -22.40 -0.51 -18.27
C ARG A 159 -23.02 0.87 -18.08
N PRO A 160 -22.21 1.92 -17.84
CA PRO A 160 -22.70 3.30 -17.78
C PRO A 160 -23.58 3.70 -18.97
N SER A 161 -23.22 3.25 -20.18
CA SER A 161 -23.98 3.50 -21.41
C SER A 161 -25.40 2.91 -21.42
N ASP A 162 -25.69 1.95 -20.55
CA ASP A 162 -26.97 1.24 -20.55
C ASP A 162 -28.04 1.98 -19.74
N PHE A 163 -27.64 2.90 -18.85
CA PHE A 163 -28.54 3.59 -17.92
C PHE A 163 -28.26 5.09 -17.73
N GLN A 164 -27.16 5.62 -18.28
CA GLN A 164 -26.81 7.04 -18.25
C GLN A 164 -26.82 7.62 -19.68
N ASN A 165 -27.37 8.82 -19.83
CA ASN A 165 -27.43 9.51 -21.13
C ASN A 165 -26.07 10.13 -21.53
N ASP A 166 -25.30 10.64 -20.58
CA ASP A 166 -24.02 11.32 -20.82
C ASP A 166 -22.99 10.95 -19.73
N PRO A 167 -22.49 9.70 -19.75
CA PRO A 167 -21.55 9.23 -18.76
C PRO A 167 -20.24 10.04 -18.79
N THR A 168 -19.85 10.55 -17.62
CA THR A 168 -18.66 11.37 -17.42
C THR A 168 -17.82 10.77 -16.29
N MET A 169 -16.49 10.82 -16.42
CA MET A 169 -15.61 10.29 -15.38
C MET A 169 -15.74 11.08 -14.07
N ILE A 170 -15.54 12.40 -14.15
CA ILE A 170 -15.64 13.34 -13.03
C ILE A 170 -16.30 14.62 -13.55
N VAL A 171 -17.41 15.01 -12.93
CA VAL A 171 -18.03 16.32 -13.18
C VAL A 171 -17.32 17.38 -12.35
N ALA A 172 -17.13 17.10 -11.06
CA ALA A 172 -16.34 17.91 -10.16
C ALA A 172 -15.80 17.03 -9.02
N VAL A 173 -14.51 17.15 -8.70
CA VAL A 173 -13.93 16.45 -7.54
C VAL A 173 -14.54 17.01 -6.26
N SER A 174 -15.49 16.27 -5.69
CA SER A 174 -16.28 16.70 -4.54
C SER A 174 -16.66 15.50 -3.68
N CYS A 175 -16.60 15.68 -2.36
CA CYS A 175 -17.00 14.66 -1.41
C CYS A 175 -18.52 14.63 -1.17
N PHE A 176 -19.22 15.74 -1.37
CA PHE A 176 -20.65 15.85 -1.04
C PHE A 176 -21.54 14.83 -1.78
N PRO A 177 -21.36 14.60 -3.10
CA PRO A 177 -22.18 13.67 -3.86
C PRO A 177 -21.94 12.18 -3.55
N ILE A 178 -20.85 11.84 -2.85
CA ILE A 178 -20.49 10.45 -2.57
C ILE A 178 -21.51 9.84 -1.60
N ARG A 179 -22.11 8.72 -1.99
CA ARG A 179 -23.03 7.92 -1.19
C ARG A 179 -22.67 6.44 -1.20
N GLN A 180 -22.67 5.85 -0.01
CA GLN A 180 -22.49 4.42 0.19
C GLN A 180 -23.85 3.71 0.18
N THR A 181 -23.90 2.52 -0.42
CA THR A 181 -25.11 1.71 -0.53
C THR A 181 -25.06 0.49 0.40
N CYS A 182 -25.22 -0.72 -0.14
CA CYS A 182 -25.17 -1.98 0.59
C CYS A 182 -23.77 -2.57 0.71
N VAL A 183 -22.74 -1.84 0.25
CA VAL A 183 -21.32 -2.21 0.38
C VAL A 183 -20.90 -2.17 1.85
N THR A 184 -20.07 -3.14 2.23
CA THR A 184 -19.58 -3.39 3.59
C THR A 184 -18.47 -2.44 4.01
N ASP A 185 -17.60 -2.05 3.08
CA ASP A 185 -16.38 -1.30 3.37
C ASP A 185 -16.57 0.22 3.42
N CYS A 186 -17.10 0.72 4.55
CA CYS A 186 -17.33 2.15 4.74
C CYS A 186 -16.06 2.99 4.81
N SER A 187 -14.95 2.42 5.27
CA SER A 187 -13.69 3.13 5.46
C SER A 187 -13.06 3.53 4.13
N PHE A 188 -13.19 2.72 3.07
CA PHE A 188 -12.73 3.11 1.75
C PHE A 188 -13.57 4.25 1.15
N VAL A 189 -14.89 4.24 1.35
CA VAL A 189 -15.76 5.33 0.89
C VAL A 189 -15.46 6.64 1.63
N ALA A 190 -15.25 6.58 2.95
CA ALA A 190 -14.79 7.72 3.73
C ALA A 190 -13.42 8.22 3.24
N SER A 191 -12.50 7.31 2.89
CA SER A 191 -11.18 7.64 2.35
C SER A 191 -11.27 8.39 1.02
N MET A 192 -12.16 7.97 0.10
CA MET A 192 -12.44 8.70 -1.14
C MET A 192 -12.98 10.10 -0.87
N ALA A 193 -13.88 10.25 0.11
CA ALA A 193 -14.42 11.55 0.49
C ALA A 193 -13.35 12.51 1.01
N VAL A 194 -12.45 12.03 1.88
CA VAL A 194 -11.33 12.84 2.41
C VAL A 194 -10.36 13.22 1.29
N ALA A 195 -9.98 12.28 0.43
CA ALA A 195 -9.07 12.54 -0.68
C ALA A 195 -9.65 13.53 -1.71
N ALA A 196 -10.94 13.40 -2.04
CA ALA A 196 -11.63 14.35 -2.92
C ALA A 196 -11.69 15.77 -2.31
N GLN A 197 -11.98 15.86 -1.01
CA GLN A 197 -12.01 17.15 -0.30
C GLN A 197 -10.63 17.80 -0.25
N TYR A 198 -9.58 17.01 0.00
CA TYR A 198 -8.19 17.48 -0.03
C TYR A 198 -7.82 18.04 -1.41
N GLU A 199 -8.09 17.28 -2.47
CA GLU A 199 -7.78 17.70 -3.84
C GLU A 199 -8.51 19.00 -4.21
N ARG A 200 -9.78 19.12 -3.82
CA ARG A 200 -10.56 20.34 -4.04
C ARG A 200 -9.99 21.55 -3.30
N ARG A 201 -9.56 21.36 -2.04
CA ARG A 201 -9.04 22.41 -1.15
C ARG A 201 -7.64 22.88 -1.54
N PHE A 202 -6.71 21.96 -1.73
CA PHE A 202 -5.29 22.25 -1.95
C PHE A 202 -4.87 22.25 -3.43
N LYS A 203 -5.77 21.88 -4.34
CA LYS A 203 -5.49 21.74 -5.78
C LYS A 203 -4.35 20.77 -6.10
N LYS A 204 -4.14 19.79 -5.21
CA LYS A 204 -3.18 18.69 -5.35
C LYS A 204 -3.92 17.40 -5.65
N ARG A 205 -3.53 16.73 -6.75
CA ARG A 205 -4.25 15.56 -7.26
C ARG A 205 -3.96 14.32 -6.43
N LEU A 206 -5.00 13.75 -5.83
CA LEU A 206 -4.97 12.46 -5.12
C LEU A 206 -5.92 11.44 -5.75
N ILE A 207 -7.04 11.89 -6.32
CA ILE A 207 -8.05 11.05 -6.98
C ILE A 207 -7.85 11.07 -8.49
N THR A 208 -7.70 12.26 -9.09
CA THR A 208 -7.67 12.39 -10.55
C THR A 208 -6.44 11.75 -11.19
N ASN A 209 -5.29 11.78 -10.50
CA ASN A 209 -4.01 11.26 -11.00
C ASN A 209 -3.90 9.72 -10.98
N ILE A 210 -4.82 9.03 -10.31
CA ILE A 210 -4.81 7.56 -10.18
C ILE A 210 -5.79 6.85 -11.10
N ILE A 211 -6.67 7.57 -11.81
CA ILE A 211 -7.67 6.99 -12.73
C ILE A 211 -7.22 7.20 -14.18
N TYR A 212 -7.25 6.14 -14.98
CA TYR A 212 -6.88 6.13 -16.40
C TYR A 212 -8.01 5.52 -17.25
N PRO A 213 -8.20 5.95 -18.50
CA PRO A 213 -7.33 6.85 -19.28
C PRO A 213 -7.33 8.30 -18.83
N GLN A 214 -6.25 9.02 -19.15
CA GLN A 214 -6.08 10.45 -18.85
C GLN A 214 -5.81 11.25 -20.12
N LYS A 215 -6.24 12.52 -20.12
CA LYS A 215 -5.77 13.54 -21.06
C LYS A 215 -4.29 13.86 -20.82
N ARG A 216 -3.67 14.59 -21.75
CA ARG A 216 -2.28 15.08 -21.61
C ARG A 216 -2.05 15.93 -20.35
N ASN A 217 -3.08 16.63 -19.88
CA ASN A 217 -3.04 17.42 -18.65
C ASN A 217 -3.22 16.55 -17.38
N GLY A 218 -3.33 15.22 -17.50
CA GLY A 218 -3.52 14.27 -16.40
C GLY A 218 -4.94 14.18 -15.84
N GLU A 219 -5.94 14.78 -16.49
CA GLU A 219 -7.34 14.62 -16.10
C GLU A 219 -7.91 13.29 -16.60
N PRO A 220 -8.62 12.52 -15.75
CA PRO A 220 -9.20 11.26 -16.15
C PRO A 220 -10.40 11.47 -17.07
N VAL A 221 -10.60 10.57 -18.02
CA VAL A 221 -11.68 10.67 -19.01
C VAL A 221 -12.55 9.43 -19.04
N TYR A 222 -13.81 9.65 -19.40
CA TYR A 222 -14.72 8.56 -19.71
C TYR A 222 -14.20 7.80 -20.94
N ASN A 223 -14.23 6.47 -20.87
CA ASN A 223 -13.86 5.58 -21.95
C ASN A 223 -15.08 4.75 -22.38
N PRO A 224 -15.68 5.03 -23.56
CA PRO A 224 -16.80 4.24 -24.09
C PRO A 224 -16.46 2.77 -24.33
N CYS A 225 -15.17 2.43 -24.48
CA CYS A 225 -14.75 1.03 -24.61
C CYS A 225 -14.78 0.29 -23.27
N GLY A 226 -15.15 0.93 -22.16
CA GLY A 226 -15.36 0.31 -20.86
C GLY A 226 -14.11 -0.24 -20.17
N LYS A 227 -12.90 0.06 -20.65
CA LYS A 227 -11.64 -0.30 -19.99
C LYS A 227 -11.12 0.86 -19.16
N TYR A 228 -10.78 0.57 -17.90
CA TYR A 228 -10.12 1.53 -17.01
C TYR A 228 -8.92 0.90 -16.32
N MET A 229 -7.99 1.75 -15.90
CA MET A 229 -6.86 1.37 -15.06
C MET A 229 -6.82 2.29 -13.86
N VAL A 230 -6.71 1.71 -12.66
CA VAL A 230 -6.57 2.44 -11.41
C VAL A 230 -5.20 2.15 -10.80
N LYS A 231 -4.51 3.18 -10.33
CA LYS A 231 -3.22 3.09 -9.64
C LYS A 231 -3.43 3.13 -8.13
N LEU A 232 -3.22 2.01 -7.44
CA LEU A 232 -3.32 1.91 -5.97
C LEU A 232 -1.98 1.52 -5.36
N HIS A 233 -1.68 2.00 -4.16
CA HIS A 233 -0.47 1.67 -3.41
C HIS A 233 -0.66 0.39 -2.59
N LEU A 234 -0.10 -0.73 -3.06
CA LEU A 234 -0.34 -2.04 -2.48
C LEU A 234 0.98 -2.77 -2.27
N ASN A 235 1.16 -3.38 -1.10
CA ASN A 235 2.38 -4.14 -0.77
C ASN A 235 3.65 -3.28 -0.95
N GLY A 236 3.57 -2.02 -0.53
CA GLY A 236 4.68 -1.06 -0.49
C GLY A 236 5.04 -0.37 -1.80
N VAL A 237 4.31 -0.64 -2.89
CA VAL A 237 4.52 -0.04 -4.22
C VAL A 237 3.19 0.34 -4.90
N PRO A 238 3.17 1.35 -5.78
CA PRO A 238 2.04 1.57 -6.68
C PRO A 238 1.87 0.36 -7.61
N ARG A 239 0.64 -0.11 -7.79
CA ARG A 239 0.27 -1.23 -8.66
C ARG A 239 -0.85 -0.82 -9.59
N LYS A 240 -0.89 -1.44 -10.76
CA LYS A 240 -1.95 -1.22 -11.75
C LYS A 240 -3.09 -2.22 -11.58
N ILE A 241 -4.31 -1.71 -11.52
CA ILE A 241 -5.53 -2.49 -11.43
C ILE A 241 -6.33 -2.20 -12.69
N ILE A 242 -6.40 -3.17 -13.60
CA ILE A 242 -7.27 -3.09 -14.78
C ILE A 242 -8.67 -3.54 -14.38
N ILE A 243 -9.69 -2.79 -14.76
CA ILE A 243 -11.10 -3.13 -14.57
C ILE A 243 -11.89 -2.85 -15.86
N ASP A 244 -12.99 -3.56 -16.04
CA ASP A 244 -14.07 -3.10 -16.91
C ASP A 244 -15.05 -2.17 -16.15
N ASP A 245 -16.07 -1.63 -16.82
CA ASP A 245 -17.09 -0.76 -16.24
C ASP A 245 -18.45 -1.43 -15.99
N LEU A 246 -18.51 -2.76 -15.93
CA LEU A 246 -19.72 -3.46 -15.51
C LEU A 246 -19.97 -3.20 -14.01
N LEU A 247 -21.11 -2.60 -13.67
CA LEU A 247 -21.53 -2.32 -12.29
C LEU A 247 -22.75 -3.16 -11.92
N PRO A 248 -22.85 -3.63 -10.66
CA PRO A 248 -24.00 -4.40 -10.23
C PRO A 248 -25.20 -3.47 -9.98
N MET A 249 -26.32 -3.79 -10.61
CA MET A 249 -27.57 -3.03 -10.51
C MET A 249 -28.67 -3.90 -9.92
N GLY A 250 -29.43 -3.30 -9.01
CA GLY A 250 -30.58 -3.92 -8.38
C GLY A 250 -31.91 -3.46 -8.96
N HIS A 251 -32.97 -3.64 -8.19
CA HIS A 251 -34.30 -3.17 -8.55
C HIS A 251 -34.35 -1.63 -8.65
N HIS A 252 -35.27 -1.10 -9.46
CA HIS A 252 -35.47 0.35 -9.67
C HIS A 252 -34.22 1.08 -10.19
N ASP A 253 -33.37 0.39 -10.93
CA ASP A 253 -32.12 0.90 -11.51
C ASP A 253 -31.14 1.47 -10.45
N GLU A 254 -31.19 0.95 -9.22
CA GLU A 254 -30.28 1.35 -8.15
C GLU A 254 -28.93 0.60 -8.26
N LEU A 255 -27.83 1.34 -8.21
CA LEU A 255 -26.49 0.76 -8.14
C LEU A 255 -26.26 0.10 -6.78
N LEU A 256 -25.74 -1.13 -6.79
CA LEU A 256 -25.41 -1.90 -5.59
C LEU A 256 -23.96 -1.68 -5.13
N CYS A 257 -23.23 -0.79 -5.80
CA CYS A 257 -21.93 -0.25 -5.41
C CYS A 257 -22.10 1.19 -4.87
N SER A 258 -21.07 1.77 -4.26
CA SER A 258 -21.07 3.20 -3.95
C SER A 258 -21.11 4.03 -5.23
N PHE A 259 -21.78 5.18 -5.17
CA PHE A 259 -22.03 6.02 -6.34
C PHE A 259 -22.02 7.51 -6.00
N SER A 260 -22.01 8.34 -7.03
CA SER A 260 -22.19 9.80 -6.91
C SER A 260 -23.64 10.18 -7.18
N THR A 261 -24.23 11.04 -6.34
CA THR A 261 -25.57 11.60 -6.60
C THR A 261 -25.62 12.44 -7.87
N ASN A 262 -24.48 12.88 -8.39
CA ASN A 262 -24.39 13.42 -9.74
C ASN A 262 -24.56 12.26 -10.73
N LYS A 263 -25.75 12.12 -11.31
CA LYS A 263 -26.19 10.93 -12.08
C LYS A 263 -25.27 10.48 -13.21
N ASN A 264 -24.42 11.36 -13.73
CA ASN A 264 -23.51 11.08 -14.84
C ASN A 264 -22.09 10.72 -14.39
N GLU A 265 -21.78 10.73 -13.10
CA GLU A 265 -20.41 10.65 -12.59
C GLU A 265 -20.02 9.22 -12.17
N LEU A 266 -18.85 8.74 -12.63
CA LEU A 266 -18.45 7.33 -12.53
C LEU A 266 -17.30 7.01 -11.57
N TRP A 267 -16.46 7.99 -11.25
CA TRP A 267 -15.19 7.73 -10.55
C TRP A 267 -15.36 7.01 -9.20
N VAL A 268 -16.43 7.30 -8.45
CA VAL A 268 -16.72 6.67 -7.14
C VAL A 268 -16.90 5.17 -7.30
N SER A 269 -17.76 4.75 -8.23
CA SER A 269 -18.08 3.34 -8.46
C SER A 269 -16.89 2.58 -9.05
N LEU A 270 -16.11 3.21 -9.93
CA LEU A 270 -14.93 2.59 -10.54
C LEU A 270 -13.76 2.44 -9.56
N LEU A 271 -13.52 3.42 -8.69
CA LEU A 271 -12.50 3.30 -7.64
C LEU A 271 -12.87 2.23 -6.61
N GLU A 272 -14.12 2.20 -6.15
CA GLU A 272 -14.59 1.14 -5.26
C GLU A 272 -14.44 -0.22 -5.93
N LYS A 273 -14.87 -0.36 -7.19
CA LYS A 273 -14.72 -1.60 -7.95
C LYS A 273 -13.26 -2.06 -8.04
N ALA A 274 -12.33 -1.15 -8.35
CA ALA A 274 -10.90 -1.47 -8.40
C ALA A 274 -10.38 -1.96 -7.05
N TYR A 275 -10.81 -1.33 -5.95
CA TYR A 275 -10.41 -1.74 -4.61
C TYR A 275 -11.01 -3.09 -4.19
N MET A 276 -12.31 -3.29 -4.40
CA MET A 276 -13.00 -4.55 -4.12
C MET A 276 -12.45 -5.71 -4.97
N LYS A 277 -12.02 -5.42 -6.22
CA LYS A 277 -11.33 -6.40 -7.06
C LYS A 277 -10.05 -6.91 -6.40
N VAL A 278 -9.24 -6.01 -5.84
CA VAL A 278 -8.01 -6.33 -5.10
C VAL A 278 -8.34 -7.09 -3.82
N MET A 279 -9.34 -6.64 -3.07
CA MET A 279 -9.77 -7.24 -1.80
C MET A 279 -10.57 -8.55 -1.94
N GLY A 280 -10.74 -9.04 -3.18
CA GLY A 280 -11.23 -10.38 -3.48
C GLY A 280 -12.76 -10.50 -3.61
N GLY A 281 -13.47 -9.38 -3.68
CA GLY A 281 -14.93 -9.35 -3.78
C GLY A 281 -15.56 -8.16 -3.07
N TYR A 282 -16.83 -7.88 -3.39
CA TYR A 282 -17.67 -7.02 -2.57
C TYR A 282 -18.11 -7.70 -1.25
N ASP A 283 -17.86 -9.00 -1.11
CA ASP A 283 -18.01 -9.77 0.14
C ASP A 283 -16.87 -9.50 1.14
N PHE A 284 -15.97 -8.56 0.83
CA PHE A 284 -14.92 -8.11 1.72
C PHE A 284 -15.52 -7.62 3.06
N PRO A 285 -15.03 -8.10 4.23
CA PRO A 285 -15.62 -7.75 5.52
C PRO A 285 -15.42 -6.28 5.93
N GLY A 286 -14.60 -5.52 5.21
CA GLY A 286 -14.22 -4.14 5.53
C GLY A 286 -12.83 -4.05 6.15
N SER A 287 -12.33 -2.82 6.27
CA SER A 287 -11.00 -2.50 6.79
C SER A 287 -11.03 -1.28 7.72
N ASN A 288 -9.86 -0.68 7.93
CA ASN A 288 -9.70 0.58 8.64
C ASN A 288 -9.25 1.66 7.66
N SER A 289 -9.70 2.89 7.87
CA SER A 289 -9.45 4.00 6.95
C SER A 289 -7.96 4.34 6.76
N ASN A 290 -7.09 4.06 7.74
CA ASN A 290 -5.65 4.29 7.55
C ASN A 290 -5.04 3.36 6.50
N ILE A 291 -5.51 2.11 6.43
CA ILE A 291 -5.13 1.12 5.41
C ILE A 291 -5.66 1.58 4.05
N ASP A 292 -6.92 2.00 4.01
CA ASP A 292 -7.60 2.39 2.76
C ASP A 292 -7.04 3.69 2.17
N LEU A 293 -6.82 4.71 3.01
CA LEU A 293 -6.13 5.94 2.60
C LEU A 293 -4.71 5.65 2.16
N HIS A 294 -3.99 4.73 2.83
CA HIS A 294 -2.65 4.33 2.39
C HIS A 294 -2.72 3.65 1.02
N ALA A 295 -3.67 2.74 0.81
CA ALA A 295 -3.89 2.09 -0.47
C ALA A 295 -4.28 3.06 -1.59
N LEU A 296 -5.09 4.07 -1.26
CA LEU A 296 -5.55 5.07 -2.23
C LEU A 296 -4.47 6.09 -2.59
N THR A 297 -3.63 6.50 -1.63
CA THR A 297 -2.76 7.69 -1.78
C THR A 297 -1.27 7.41 -1.62
N GLY A 298 -0.89 6.30 -1.00
CA GLY A 298 0.49 6.02 -0.55
C GLY A 298 0.94 6.85 0.66
N TRP A 299 0.05 7.62 1.29
CA TRP A 299 0.39 8.46 2.44
C TRP A 299 0.60 7.65 3.71
N ILE A 300 1.42 8.17 4.63
CA ILE A 300 1.96 7.42 5.77
C ILE A 300 0.87 7.23 6.85
N PRO A 301 0.42 6.00 7.13
CA PRO A 301 -0.68 5.77 8.07
C PRO A 301 -0.23 5.84 9.54
N GLU A 302 -1.00 6.54 10.37
CA GLU A 302 -0.91 6.61 11.84
C GLU A 302 -2.30 6.32 12.44
N ARG A 303 -2.31 5.60 13.56
CA ARG A 303 -3.51 5.31 14.35
C ARG A 303 -3.37 5.96 15.71
N VAL A 304 -4.31 6.82 16.09
CA VAL A 304 -4.34 7.49 17.40
C VAL A 304 -5.62 7.06 18.12
N SER A 305 -5.46 6.24 19.16
CA SER A 305 -6.57 5.86 20.04
C SER A 305 -7.00 7.06 20.88
N ILE A 306 -8.30 7.33 20.93
CA ILE A 306 -8.91 8.42 21.73
C ILE A 306 -9.92 7.91 22.76
N LYS A 307 -10.06 6.58 22.86
CA LYS A 307 -10.93 5.93 23.84
C LYS A 307 -10.63 6.41 25.27
N SER A 308 -11.68 6.78 25.99
CA SER A 308 -11.62 7.17 27.40
C SER A 308 -10.85 6.15 28.23
N GLY A 309 -9.77 6.59 28.90
CA GLY A 309 -8.91 5.75 29.75
C GLY A 309 -7.54 5.38 29.13
N SER A 310 -7.20 5.85 27.92
CA SER A 310 -5.82 5.76 27.43
C SER A 310 -4.91 6.75 28.15
N ASN A 311 -3.90 6.27 28.88
CA ASN A 311 -2.99 7.11 29.68
C ASN A 311 -2.11 8.08 28.87
N ASP A 312 -1.94 7.84 27.56
CA ASP A 312 -0.98 8.57 26.72
C ASP A 312 -1.61 9.61 25.75
N PHE A 313 -2.94 9.74 25.76
CA PHE A 313 -3.65 10.66 24.87
C PHE A 313 -3.86 12.03 25.53
N ASP A 314 -3.31 13.07 24.93
CA ASP A 314 -3.50 14.48 25.33
C ASP A 314 -4.44 15.16 24.31
N PRO A 315 -5.72 15.37 24.65
CA PRO A 315 -6.69 15.95 23.72
C PRO A 315 -6.29 17.32 23.19
N ASP A 316 -5.69 18.18 24.03
CA ASP A 316 -5.33 19.55 23.68
C ASP A 316 -4.13 19.61 22.75
N ARG A 317 -3.12 18.79 23.01
CA ARG A 317 -1.97 18.65 22.12
C ARG A 317 -2.39 18.07 20.77
N GLU A 318 -3.21 17.03 20.78
CA GLU A 318 -3.63 16.36 19.55
C GLU A 318 -4.53 17.24 18.68
N PHE A 319 -5.45 18.00 19.29
CA PHE A 319 -6.25 18.98 18.55
C PHE A 319 -5.36 20.02 17.86
N ARG A 320 -4.43 20.65 18.59
CA ARG A 320 -3.51 21.65 18.02
C ARG A 320 -2.62 21.07 16.93
N ARG A 321 -2.15 19.84 17.11
CA ARG A 321 -1.35 19.10 16.12
C ARG A 321 -2.14 18.89 14.83
N LEU A 322 -3.37 18.39 14.95
CA LEU A 322 -4.26 18.11 13.82
C LEU A 322 -4.67 19.40 13.12
N GLU A 323 -5.16 20.40 13.84
CA GLU A 323 -5.60 21.69 13.28
C GLU A 323 -4.51 22.33 12.43
N LYS A 324 -3.31 22.48 13.00
CA LYS A 324 -2.17 23.07 12.29
C LYS A 324 -1.80 22.28 11.03
N ARG A 325 -1.69 20.95 11.14
CA ARG A 325 -1.19 20.12 10.03
C ARG A 325 -2.23 19.90 8.94
N PHE A 326 -3.50 19.80 9.31
CA PHE A 326 -4.61 19.65 8.39
C PHE A 326 -4.75 20.88 7.49
N HIS A 327 -4.73 22.09 8.05
CA HIS A 327 -4.81 23.34 7.27
C HIS A 327 -3.56 23.62 6.42
N GLN A 328 -2.41 23.05 6.77
CA GLN A 328 -1.20 23.07 5.93
C GLN A 328 -1.24 22.03 4.79
N GLY A 329 -2.26 21.17 4.73
CA GLY A 329 -2.35 20.11 3.73
C GLY A 329 -1.34 18.98 3.94
N HIS A 330 -0.95 18.75 5.20
CA HIS A 330 0.04 17.74 5.59
C HIS A 330 -0.56 16.41 6.04
N CYS A 331 -1.88 16.32 6.22
CA CYS A 331 -2.53 15.07 6.59
C CYS A 331 -3.96 14.95 6.00
N LEU A 332 -4.40 13.69 5.88
CA LEU A 332 -5.77 13.26 5.64
C LEU A 332 -6.25 12.59 6.92
N VAL A 333 -7.50 12.82 7.31
CA VAL A 333 -8.00 12.34 8.60
C VAL A 333 -9.39 11.75 8.44
N THR A 334 -9.61 10.61 9.08
CA THR A 334 -10.94 10.05 9.34
C THR A 334 -11.06 9.71 10.83
N VAL A 335 -12.28 9.60 11.32
CA VAL A 335 -12.59 9.18 12.68
C VAL A 335 -13.52 7.99 12.64
N ALA A 336 -13.37 7.05 13.58
CA ALA A 336 -14.25 5.89 13.64
C ALA A 336 -14.89 5.72 15.01
N THR A 337 -16.17 5.36 14.99
CA THR A 337 -16.94 4.98 16.17
C THR A 337 -16.58 3.56 16.59
N GLY A 338 -16.63 3.32 17.90
CA GLY A 338 -16.56 1.98 18.47
C GLY A 338 -17.90 1.25 18.39
N MET A 339 -18.05 0.22 19.22
CA MET A 339 -19.36 -0.37 19.51
C MET A 339 -20.23 0.67 20.22
N LEU A 340 -21.44 0.89 19.72
CA LEU A 340 -22.46 1.72 20.38
C LEU A 340 -23.63 0.82 20.76
N THR A 341 -24.26 1.08 21.90
CA THR A 341 -25.52 0.41 22.24
C THR A 341 -26.64 0.96 21.37
N PRO A 342 -27.71 0.19 21.10
CA PRO A 342 -28.84 0.66 20.29
C PRO A 342 -29.42 2.00 20.78
N ASP A 343 -29.53 2.19 22.10
CA ASP A 343 -30.01 3.45 22.68
C ASP A 343 -29.07 4.64 22.43
N VAL A 344 -27.76 4.40 22.34
CA VAL A 344 -26.78 5.45 22.03
C VAL A 344 -26.78 5.74 20.54
N GLU A 345 -26.85 4.73 19.69
CA GLU A 345 -27.00 4.88 18.23
C GLU A 345 -28.24 5.73 17.90
N GLU A 346 -29.41 5.39 18.46
CA GLU A 346 -30.65 6.11 18.17
C GLU A 346 -30.60 7.57 18.65
N ARG A 347 -30.11 7.81 19.88
CA ARG A 347 -30.07 9.15 20.48
C ARG A 347 -29.01 10.04 19.86
N SER A 348 -27.84 9.50 19.52
CA SER A 348 -26.76 10.27 18.90
C SER A 348 -26.96 10.44 17.40
N GLY A 349 -27.59 9.46 16.75
CA GLY A 349 -27.66 9.33 15.30
C GLY A 349 -26.34 8.91 14.64
N LEU A 350 -25.33 8.54 15.44
CA LEU A 350 -24.08 7.96 14.96
C LEU A 350 -24.24 6.46 14.75
N VAL A 351 -23.54 5.94 13.75
CA VAL A 351 -23.53 4.53 13.37
C VAL A 351 -22.42 3.82 14.13
N PRO A 352 -22.67 2.65 14.75
CA PRO A 352 -21.62 1.87 15.41
C PRO A 352 -20.58 1.33 14.42
N THR A 353 -19.33 1.20 14.86
CA THR A 353 -18.23 0.58 14.08
C THR A 353 -18.08 1.15 12.67
N HIS A 354 -18.19 2.47 12.54
CA HIS A 354 -18.29 3.15 11.23
C HIS A 354 -17.25 4.26 11.09
N ALA A 355 -16.75 4.45 9.86
CA ALA A 355 -15.78 5.46 9.52
C ALA A 355 -16.44 6.75 8.99
N TYR A 356 -16.02 7.89 9.51
CA TYR A 356 -16.47 9.21 9.10
C TYR A 356 -15.30 10.02 8.53
N ALA A 357 -15.56 10.72 7.44
CA ALA A 357 -14.57 11.56 6.77
C ALA A 357 -14.46 12.93 7.46
N LEU A 358 -13.24 13.36 7.84
CA LEU A 358 -13.02 14.73 8.32
C LEU A 358 -12.89 15.68 7.12
N LEU A 359 -13.85 16.59 6.98
CA LEU A 359 -13.87 17.59 5.91
C LEU A 359 -13.27 18.93 6.31
N ASP A 360 -13.39 19.30 7.58
CA ASP A 360 -12.76 20.49 8.18
C ASP A 360 -12.60 20.32 9.69
N LEU A 361 -11.62 21.01 10.31
CA LEU A 361 -11.66 21.27 11.75
C LEU A 361 -11.26 22.71 12.05
N ARG A 362 -11.90 23.32 13.04
CA ARG A 362 -11.66 24.71 13.42
C ARG A 362 -11.81 24.92 14.92
N GLN A 363 -11.02 25.82 15.47
CA GLN A 363 -11.34 26.48 16.72
C GLN A 363 -12.04 27.82 16.44
N VAL A 364 -13.24 27.97 16.98
CA VAL A 364 -14.01 29.22 16.95
C VAL A 364 -14.24 29.66 18.40
N ASP A 365 -13.64 30.79 18.76
CA ASP A 365 -13.59 31.28 20.13
C ASP A 365 -12.98 30.21 21.06
N ASN A 366 -13.75 29.71 22.03
CA ASN A 366 -13.33 28.62 22.93
C ASN A 366 -13.87 27.24 22.52
N THR A 367 -14.58 27.15 21.40
CA THR A 367 -15.21 25.91 20.93
C THR A 367 -14.39 25.28 19.81
N ARG A 368 -14.07 23.99 19.98
CA ARG A 368 -13.34 23.18 19.00
C ARG A 368 -14.31 22.30 18.23
N LEU A 369 -14.32 22.43 16.91
CA LEU A 369 -15.34 21.84 16.04
C LEU A 369 -14.70 21.02 14.93
N PHE A 370 -15.37 19.91 14.60
CA PHE A 370 -15.01 19.01 13.51
C PHE A 370 -16.19 18.90 12.55
N LEU A 371 -15.94 19.09 11.25
CA LEU A 371 -16.91 18.89 10.18
C LEU A 371 -16.73 17.48 9.63
N LEU A 372 -17.67 16.60 9.94
CA LEU A 372 -17.62 15.20 9.54
C LEU A 372 -18.60 14.93 8.40
N LYS A 373 -18.29 13.94 7.56
CA LYS A 373 -19.23 13.35 6.60
C LYS A 373 -19.46 11.89 6.92
N ASN A 374 -20.72 11.52 7.03
CA ASN A 374 -21.23 10.15 6.99
C ASN A 374 -21.53 9.76 5.53
N PRO A 375 -20.77 8.84 4.90
CA PRO A 375 -21.10 8.34 3.57
C PRO A 375 -22.42 7.55 3.54
N TRP A 376 -22.85 7.01 4.67
CA TRP A 376 -24.20 6.44 4.84
C TRP A 376 -25.21 7.54 5.13
N SER A 377 -25.95 7.96 4.12
CA SER A 377 -27.03 8.96 4.24
C SER A 377 -28.31 8.41 4.90
N ARG A 378 -28.19 7.57 5.93
CA ARG A 378 -29.32 6.94 6.65
C ARG A 378 -29.66 7.66 7.96
N THR A 379 -28.65 8.15 8.67
CA THR A 379 -28.80 8.79 9.98
C THR A 379 -28.01 10.09 10.03
N ARG A 380 -28.51 11.05 10.80
CA ARG A 380 -27.88 12.34 11.05
C ARG A 380 -27.49 12.46 12.51
N TRP A 381 -26.38 13.15 12.76
CA TRP A 381 -26.00 13.57 14.11
C TRP A 381 -27.10 14.41 14.76
N LYS A 382 -27.45 14.08 16.00
CA LYS A 382 -28.54 14.71 16.78
C LYS A 382 -28.08 15.50 18.00
N GLY A 383 -26.77 15.52 18.29
CA GLY A 383 -26.22 16.23 19.45
C GLY A 383 -25.86 17.69 19.15
N ASN A 384 -24.92 18.23 19.94
CA ASN A 384 -24.47 19.62 19.81
C ASN A 384 -23.93 19.92 18.41
N PHE A 385 -24.27 21.07 17.87
CA PHE A 385 -23.94 21.52 16.50
C PHE A 385 -24.57 20.67 15.39
N SER A 386 -25.58 19.83 15.71
CA SER A 386 -26.43 19.20 14.70
C SER A 386 -27.26 20.24 13.92
N SER A 387 -27.90 19.81 12.82
CA SER A 387 -28.80 20.67 12.05
C SER A 387 -30.06 21.09 12.82
N GLN A 388 -30.37 20.43 13.94
CA GLN A 388 -31.55 20.71 14.79
C GLN A 388 -31.19 21.50 16.06
N ASP A 389 -29.91 21.73 16.33
CA ASP A 389 -29.44 22.40 17.54
C ASP A 389 -29.59 23.92 17.46
N LYS A 390 -30.66 24.48 18.03
CA LYS A 390 -30.87 25.93 18.05
C LYS A 390 -30.13 26.65 19.17
N THR A 391 -29.53 25.91 20.10
CA THR A 391 -28.93 26.47 21.31
C THR A 391 -27.48 26.84 21.08
N ASN A 392 -26.68 25.93 20.50
CA ASN A 392 -25.25 26.20 20.27
C ASN A 392 -25.00 26.96 18.95
N TRP A 393 -25.91 26.90 17.98
CA TRP A 393 -25.80 27.65 16.73
C TRP A 393 -26.18 29.13 16.90
N THR A 394 -25.22 29.97 17.26
CA THR A 394 -25.41 31.43 17.24
C THR A 394 -25.26 32.00 15.81
N PRO A 395 -25.89 33.15 15.48
CA PRO A 395 -25.70 33.80 14.18
C PRO A 395 -24.22 34.13 13.88
N GLU A 396 -23.46 34.49 14.92
CA GLU A 396 -22.02 34.74 14.80
C GLU A 396 -21.25 33.46 14.45
N MET A 397 -21.59 32.33 15.05
CA MET A 397 -20.92 31.06 14.77
C MET A 397 -21.23 30.56 13.36
N GLN A 398 -22.49 30.68 12.92
CA GLN A 398 -22.90 30.37 11.55
C GLN A 398 -22.11 31.21 10.53
N LYS A 399 -21.96 32.52 10.80
CA LYS A 399 -21.16 33.42 9.96
C LYS A 399 -19.67 33.04 9.95
N LYS A 400 -19.06 32.76 11.10
CA LYS A 400 -17.62 32.39 11.21
C LYS A 400 -17.31 31.06 10.52
N LEU A 401 -18.25 30.10 10.52
CA LEU A 401 -18.09 28.81 9.86
C LEU A 401 -18.58 28.79 8.40
N ASN A 402 -19.20 29.88 7.93
CA ASN A 402 -19.88 29.95 6.65
C ASN A 402 -20.85 28.76 6.48
N TYR A 403 -21.65 28.54 7.53
CA TYR A 403 -22.58 27.42 7.64
C TYR A 403 -24.01 27.96 7.68
N ASP A 404 -24.83 27.50 6.74
CA ASP A 404 -26.25 27.83 6.66
C ASP A 404 -27.07 26.70 7.31
N LEU A 405 -27.63 26.99 8.49
CA LEU A 405 -28.42 26.03 9.25
C LEU A 405 -29.73 25.68 8.54
N ASP A 406 -30.35 26.62 7.84
CA ASP A 406 -31.64 26.41 7.18
C ASP A 406 -31.45 25.44 6.02
N SER A 407 -30.46 25.68 5.16
CA SER A 407 -30.13 24.74 4.07
C SER A 407 -29.77 23.35 4.58
N ALA A 408 -29.08 23.23 5.71
CA ALA A 408 -28.66 21.95 6.28
C ALA A 408 -29.83 21.12 6.85
N GLN A 409 -30.94 21.76 7.22
CA GLN A 409 -32.16 21.04 7.64
C GLN A 409 -32.82 20.35 6.44
N PHE A 410 -32.87 21.02 5.29
CA PHE A 410 -33.56 20.52 4.09
C PHE A 410 -32.73 19.57 3.23
N VAL A 411 -31.40 19.73 3.16
CA VAL A 411 -30.53 18.94 2.27
C VAL A 411 -29.67 17.95 3.06
N ASP A 412 -29.90 16.65 2.84
CA ASP A 412 -29.04 15.60 3.40
C ASP A 412 -27.89 15.21 2.47
N ASN A 413 -26.69 15.70 2.79
CA ASN A 413 -25.44 15.26 2.18
C ASN A 413 -24.56 14.44 3.15
N GLY A 414 -25.11 14.09 4.32
CA GLY A 414 -24.42 13.38 5.40
C GLY A 414 -23.36 14.21 6.14
N VAL A 415 -23.28 15.52 5.92
CA VAL A 415 -22.27 16.39 6.53
C VAL A 415 -22.83 17.09 7.77
N PHE A 416 -22.07 17.10 8.86
CA PHE A 416 -22.47 17.76 10.11
C PHE A 416 -21.25 18.24 10.91
N TRP A 417 -21.44 19.30 11.70
CA TRP A 417 -20.48 19.72 12.71
C TRP A 417 -20.70 18.97 14.02
N ILE A 418 -19.62 18.70 14.75
CA ILE A 418 -19.63 18.12 16.09
C ILE A 418 -18.55 18.80 16.93
N ASP A 419 -18.82 19.02 18.23
CA ASP A 419 -17.84 19.54 19.15
C ASP A 419 -16.83 18.47 19.59
N TYR A 420 -15.61 18.90 19.94
CA TYR A 420 -14.53 17.98 20.26
C TYR A 420 -14.83 17.12 21.50
N LYS A 421 -15.58 17.63 22.48
CA LYS A 421 -15.95 16.87 23.68
C LYS A 421 -16.90 15.73 23.32
N SER A 422 -17.90 16.00 22.48
CA SER A 422 -18.78 14.97 21.93
C SER A 422 -18.00 13.96 21.09
N LEU A 423 -17.07 14.41 20.24
CA LEU A 423 -16.24 13.52 19.43
C LEU A 423 -15.45 12.54 20.31
N LEU A 424 -14.75 13.04 21.34
CA LEU A 424 -13.99 12.18 22.27
C LEU A 424 -14.86 11.22 23.08
N ASN A 425 -16.16 11.50 23.22
CA ASN A 425 -17.09 10.63 23.94
C ASN A 425 -17.61 9.47 23.07
N PHE A 426 -17.80 9.69 21.77
CA PHE A 426 -18.46 8.71 20.88
C PHE A 426 -17.50 7.97 19.94
N PHE A 427 -16.30 8.50 19.71
CA PHE A 427 -15.33 7.95 18.77
C PHE A 427 -14.16 7.31 19.51
N ASP A 428 -13.63 6.22 18.95
CA ASP A 428 -12.56 5.45 19.58
C ASP A 428 -11.18 5.78 19.02
N VAL A 429 -11.11 6.28 17.78
CA VAL A 429 -9.85 6.39 17.05
C VAL A 429 -9.86 7.48 15.97
N PHE A 430 -8.74 8.21 15.86
CA PHE A 430 -8.36 8.95 14.65
C PHE A 430 -7.46 8.07 13.78
N TYR A 431 -7.81 7.98 12.50
CA TYR A 431 -6.95 7.43 11.46
C TYR A 431 -6.39 8.60 10.64
N ILE A 432 -5.07 8.77 10.68
CA ILE A 432 -4.36 9.88 10.06
C ILE A 432 -3.44 9.32 9.00
N ASN A 433 -3.45 9.87 7.79
CA ASN A 433 -2.44 9.58 6.80
C ASN A 433 -1.65 10.86 6.54
N TRP A 434 -0.33 10.82 6.70
CA TRP A 434 0.56 11.96 6.56
C TRP A 434 1.15 12.06 5.17
N ASN A 435 1.25 13.28 4.67
CA ASN A 435 1.87 13.55 3.38
C ASN A 435 3.35 13.14 3.41
N PRO A 436 3.80 12.17 2.58
CA PRO A 436 5.20 11.76 2.55
C PRO A 436 6.14 12.90 2.09
N GLU A 437 5.65 13.92 1.40
CA GLU A 437 6.42 15.12 1.02
C GLU A 437 6.97 15.90 2.23
N LEU A 438 6.49 15.63 3.44
CA LEU A 438 7.07 16.15 4.68
C LEU A 438 8.53 15.70 4.88
N PHE A 439 8.96 14.62 4.21
CA PHE A 439 10.25 13.99 4.39
C PHE A 439 11.06 14.01 3.08
N PRO A 440 12.06 14.88 2.95
CA PRO A 440 12.92 14.92 1.76
C PRO A 440 13.79 13.68 1.56
N TYR A 441 14.05 12.91 2.64
CA TYR A 441 14.83 11.68 2.57
C TYR A 441 13.95 10.48 2.88
N THR A 442 13.89 9.54 1.92
CA THR A 442 13.19 8.26 2.09
C THR A 442 14.01 7.13 1.51
N THR A 443 13.89 5.96 2.11
CA THR A 443 14.49 4.72 1.65
C THR A 443 13.57 3.56 1.98
N CYS A 444 13.61 2.49 1.21
CA CYS A 444 12.80 1.30 1.47
C CYS A 444 13.54 0.03 1.07
N VAL A 445 13.10 -1.07 1.66
CA VAL A 445 13.47 -2.42 1.25
C VAL A 445 12.24 -3.32 1.21
N HIS A 446 12.20 -4.24 0.25
CA HIS A 446 11.22 -5.32 0.19
C HIS A 446 11.88 -6.65 0.57
N SER A 447 11.35 -7.34 1.57
CA SER A 447 11.98 -8.55 2.09
C SER A 447 10.96 -9.60 2.49
N GLU A 448 11.46 -10.81 2.72
CA GLU A 448 10.71 -11.96 3.18
C GLU A 448 11.34 -12.49 4.47
N TRP A 449 10.51 -12.91 5.42
CA TRP A 449 10.95 -13.66 6.59
C TRP A 449 10.28 -15.03 6.60
N SER A 450 11.09 -16.08 6.42
CA SER A 450 10.59 -17.44 6.29
C SER A 450 10.03 -17.98 7.61
N ALA A 451 8.91 -18.71 7.54
CA ALA A 451 8.36 -19.45 8.68
C ALA A 451 9.36 -20.45 9.28
N SER A 452 10.29 -20.98 8.47
CA SER A 452 11.25 -22.02 8.88
C SER A 452 12.44 -21.49 9.69
N GLU A 453 12.63 -20.18 9.81
CA GLU A 453 13.85 -19.59 10.37
C GLU A 453 13.71 -19.17 11.84
N GLY A 454 14.29 -19.89 12.78
CA GLY A 454 14.26 -19.50 14.19
C GLY A 454 12.95 -19.82 14.92
N PRO A 455 12.79 -19.37 16.17
CA PRO A 455 11.70 -19.82 17.03
C PRO A 455 10.36 -19.20 16.64
N LYS A 456 9.26 -19.90 16.97
CA LYS A 456 7.90 -19.36 16.80
C LYS A 456 7.64 -18.09 17.60
N LYS A 457 8.26 -18.00 18.78
CA LYS A 457 8.21 -16.84 19.66
C LYS A 457 9.61 -16.26 19.76
N ASP A 458 9.76 -15.01 19.38
CA ASP A 458 11.03 -14.28 19.40
C ASP A 458 11.27 -13.55 20.75
N VAL A 459 10.54 -13.96 21.80
CA VAL A 459 10.60 -13.42 23.18
C VAL A 459 12.00 -13.52 23.79
N TYR A 460 12.74 -14.58 23.46
CA TYR A 460 14.05 -14.85 24.06
C TYR A 460 15.23 -14.56 23.13
N SER A 461 14.98 -14.49 21.81
CA SER A 461 16.05 -14.29 20.83
C SER A 461 15.59 -13.65 19.54
N PHE A 462 16.35 -12.64 19.09
CA PHE A 462 16.23 -11.98 17.79
C PHE A 462 17.26 -12.45 16.77
N ALA A 463 18.00 -13.52 17.08
CA ALA A 463 19.08 -14.02 16.24
C ALA A 463 18.65 -14.37 14.80
N ASN A 464 17.38 -14.72 14.58
CA ASN A 464 16.85 -15.10 13.26
C ASN A 464 15.86 -14.07 12.70
N ASN A 465 15.65 -12.98 13.42
CA ASN A 465 14.79 -11.90 12.96
C ASN A 465 15.54 -11.07 11.91
N PRO A 466 14.88 -10.58 10.86
CA PRO A 466 15.47 -9.63 9.94
C PRO A 466 15.85 -8.33 10.67
N GLN A 467 17.08 -7.87 10.45
CA GLN A 467 17.59 -6.66 11.09
C GLN A 467 18.21 -5.71 10.09
N TYR A 468 18.02 -4.42 10.32
CA TYR A 468 18.46 -3.35 9.44
C TYR A 468 19.15 -2.25 10.23
N THR A 469 20.21 -1.69 9.66
CA THR A 469 20.85 -0.48 10.17
C THR A 469 20.27 0.73 9.44
N LEU A 470 19.86 1.73 10.22
CA LEU A 470 19.46 3.05 9.73
C LEU A 470 20.35 4.10 10.40
N GLU A 471 21.32 4.63 9.66
CA GLU A 471 22.17 5.73 10.08
C GLU A 471 21.57 7.04 9.59
N VAL A 472 21.42 8.03 10.47
CA VAL A 472 20.80 9.31 10.15
C VAL A 472 21.71 10.45 10.61
N GLN A 473 22.01 11.37 9.69
CA GLN A 473 22.98 12.44 9.88
C GLN A 473 22.27 13.79 9.94
N ALA A 474 21.95 14.26 11.15
CA ALA A 474 21.13 15.45 11.35
C ALA A 474 21.96 16.66 11.81
N ARG A 475 21.74 17.83 11.18
CA ARG A 475 22.38 19.10 11.62
C ARG A 475 21.69 19.72 12.84
N SER A 476 20.43 19.38 13.04
CA SER A 476 19.55 19.85 14.11
C SER A 476 18.64 18.70 14.50
N GLN A 477 17.71 18.95 15.43
CA GLN A 477 16.67 17.97 15.73
C GLN A 477 15.89 17.57 14.45
N ALA A 478 15.77 16.27 14.18
CA ALA A 478 15.19 15.73 12.95
C ALA A 478 14.20 14.60 13.25
N PRO A 479 12.95 14.69 12.77
CA PRO A 479 12.03 13.56 12.79
C PRO A 479 12.53 12.39 11.94
N VAL A 480 12.41 11.18 12.48
CA VAL A 480 12.73 9.91 11.80
C VAL A 480 11.56 8.97 11.98
N TRP A 481 10.90 8.60 10.89
CA TRP A 481 9.74 7.71 10.90
C TRP A 481 10.05 6.42 10.16
N VAL A 482 9.65 5.29 10.72
CA VAL A 482 9.86 3.97 10.13
C VAL A 482 8.53 3.26 10.03
N LEU A 483 8.11 2.96 8.80
CA LEU A 483 6.88 2.27 8.47
C LEU A 483 7.22 0.84 8.03
N LEU A 484 6.76 -0.13 8.81
CA LEU A 484 6.73 -1.54 8.45
C LEU A 484 5.37 -1.86 7.86
N THR A 485 5.36 -2.37 6.63
CA THR A 485 4.15 -2.77 5.90
C THR A 485 4.20 -4.25 5.55
N ARG A 486 3.38 -5.06 6.20
CA ARG A 486 3.16 -6.46 5.83
C ARG A 486 2.43 -6.53 4.49
N HIS A 487 2.84 -7.43 3.61
CA HIS A 487 2.22 -7.61 2.30
C HIS A 487 0.99 -8.48 2.44
N ILE A 488 -0.13 -8.00 1.89
CA ILE A 488 -1.39 -8.71 1.85
C ILE A 488 -1.45 -9.50 0.55
N THR A 489 -1.72 -10.80 0.66
CA THR A 489 -1.88 -11.70 -0.51
C THR A 489 -3.24 -12.42 -0.52
N ASN A 490 -3.99 -12.37 0.59
CA ASN A 490 -5.26 -13.07 0.73
C ASN A 490 -6.25 -12.24 1.57
N LYS A 491 -7.51 -12.17 1.15
CA LYS A 491 -8.60 -11.47 1.85
C LYS A 491 -8.87 -12.03 3.24
N ASN A 492 -8.61 -13.31 3.46
CA ASN A 492 -8.80 -13.99 4.74
C ASN A 492 -7.93 -13.41 5.85
N ASP A 493 -6.86 -12.71 5.48
CA ASP A 493 -6.01 -11.95 6.40
C ASP A 493 -6.82 -10.91 7.19
N PHE A 494 -7.74 -10.20 6.53
CA PHE A 494 -8.64 -9.26 7.19
C PHE A 494 -9.76 -9.94 7.98
N ALA A 495 -10.22 -11.10 7.51
CA ALA A 495 -11.34 -11.82 8.13
C ALA A 495 -10.95 -12.54 9.43
N HIS A 496 -9.77 -13.17 9.47
CA HIS A 496 -9.33 -13.99 10.60
C HIS A 496 -8.22 -13.33 11.44
N ASN A 497 -7.46 -12.39 10.86
CA ASN A 497 -6.58 -11.47 11.56
C ASN A 497 -5.53 -12.14 12.48
N ASN A 498 -4.91 -13.22 11.98
CA ASN A 498 -4.02 -14.10 12.75
C ASN A 498 -2.53 -13.70 12.71
N GLU A 499 -2.15 -12.76 11.84
CA GLU A 499 -0.76 -12.40 11.62
C GLU A 499 -0.42 -11.06 12.27
N PHE A 500 0.40 -11.11 13.33
CA PHE A 500 0.76 -9.94 14.12
C PHE A 500 2.21 -9.55 13.89
N ILE A 501 2.44 -8.35 13.37
CA ILE A 501 3.78 -7.83 13.07
C ILE A 501 4.13 -6.64 13.96
N GLY A 502 5.41 -6.46 14.22
CA GLY A 502 5.94 -5.34 14.99
C GLY A 502 7.36 -4.99 14.57
N LEU A 503 7.81 -3.82 15.02
CA LEU A 503 9.14 -3.30 14.82
C LEU A 503 9.74 -2.95 16.19
N VAL A 504 10.98 -3.36 16.42
CA VAL A 504 11.77 -2.97 17.59
C VAL A 504 12.91 -2.10 17.13
N VAL A 505 13.14 -1.00 17.83
CA VAL A 505 14.20 -0.04 17.50
C VAL A 505 15.17 0.05 18.67
N TYR A 506 16.44 -0.13 18.35
CA TYR A 506 17.56 0.12 19.24
C TYR A 506 18.36 1.33 18.75
N LYS A 507 19.03 2.02 19.68
CA LYS A 507 19.84 3.20 19.41
C LYS A 507 21.31 2.90 19.70
N ASP A 508 22.20 3.45 18.90
CA ASP A 508 23.66 3.45 19.08
C ASP A 508 24.28 2.04 19.13
N ILE A 509 23.72 1.12 18.34
CA ILE A 509 24.27 -0.21 18.08
C ILE A 509 24.90 -0.20 16.68
N PRO A 510 26.24 -0.08 16.56
CA PRO A 510 26.88 0.04 15.25
C PRO A 510 26.98 -1.33 14.57
N GLY A 511 26.17 -1.55 13.52
CA GLY A 511 26.38 -2.59 12.50
C GLY A 511 26.44 -4.04 12.99
N ARG A 512 26.03 -4.31 14.24
CA ARG A 512 25.99 -5.65 14.83
C ARG A 512 24.55 -6.11 15.01
N LYS A 513 24.36 -7.42 14.89
CA LYS A 513 23.08 -8.07 15.15
C LYS A 513 22.74 -8.01 16.64
N VAL A 514 21.47 -7.72 16.94
CA VAL A 514 20.91 -7.82 18.29
C VAL A 514 20.41 -9.23 18.51
N TYR A 515 20.97 -9.94 19.49
CA TYR A 515 20.60 -11.33 19.75
C TYR A 515 19.53 -11.45 20.84
N HIS A 516 19.54 -10.55 21.82
CA HIS A 516 18.65 -10.58 22.98
C HIS A 516 17.71 -9.37 22.96
N PRO A 517 16.39 -9.58 23.07
CA PRO A 517 15.42 -8.48 22.98
C PRO A 517 15.61 -7.37 24.02
N ASN A 518 16.05 -7.72 25.23
CA ASN A 518 16.20 -6.79 26.34
C ASN A 518 17.65 -6.37 26.61
N ASP A 519 18.59 -6.82 25.79
CA ASP A 519 20.00 -6.47 25.93
C ASP A 519 20.63 -6.10 24.56
N PRO A 520 20.84 -4.79 24.29
CA PRO A 520 20.53 -3.66 25.17
C PRO A 520 19.01 -3.38 25.25
N VAL A 521 18.58 -2.49 26.15
CA VAL A 521 17.16 -2.09 26.25
C VAL A 521 16.72 -1.39 24.96
N PRO A 522 15.58 -1.76 24.35
CA PRO A 522 15.09 -1.12 23.14
C PRO A 522 14.73 0.35 23.40
N LEU A 523 15.06 1.22 22.44
CA LEU A 523 14.61 2.62 22.45
C LEU A 523 13.08 2.69 22.27
N LYS A 524 12.55 1.85 21.38
CA LYS A 524 11.11 1.77 21.14
C LYS A 524 10.73 0.36 20.72
N ASP A 525 9.70 -0.16 21.36
CA ASP A 525 9.16 -1.48 21.08
C ASP A 525 7.68 -1.34 20.71
N SER A 526 7.34 -1.56 19.44
CA SER A 526 5.95 -1.43 18.99
C SER A 526 5.10 -2.59 19.52
N ILE A 527 3.85 -2.33 19.88
CA ILE A 527 2.88 -3.40 20.08
C ILE A 527 2.76 -4.21 18.79
N ARG A 528 2.80 -5.54 18.87
CA ARG A 528 2.58 -6.41 17.71
C ARG A 528 1.11 -6.28 17.35
N ILE A 529 0.84 -5.78 16.15
CA ILE A 529 -0.51 -5.50 15.67
C ILE A 529 -0.80 -6.36 14.45
N ASN A 530 -2.06 -6.73 14.29
CA ASN A 530 -2.55 -7.47 13.13
C ASN A 530 -2.94 -6.58 11.95
N SER A 531 -2.88 -5.26 12.14
CA SER A 531 -2.92 -4.30 11.03
C SER A 531 -1.67 -4.46 10.14
N PRO A 532 -1.81 -4.34 8.81
CA PRO A 532 -0.68 -4.46 7.89
C PRO A 532 0.38 -3.37 8.08
N HIS A 533 0.06 -2.24 8.72
CA HIS A 533 0.96 -1.10 8.86
C HIS A 533 1.32 -0.83 10.32
N CYS A 534 2.61 -0.89 10.63
CA CYS A 534 3.19 -0.51 11.92
C CYS A 534 4.12 0.70 11.73
N LEU A 535 3.76 1.83 12.32
CA LEU A 535 4.55 3.08 12.24
C LEU A 535 5.25 3.34 13.57
N ILE A 536 6.56 3.56 13.51
CA ILE A 536 7.35 4.11 14.62
C ILE A 536 7.78 5.52 14.27
N GLN A 537 7.47 6.45 15.16
CA GLN A 537 7.91 7.84 15.09
C GLN A 537 8.96 8.10 16.16
N LEU A 538 10.10 8.65 15.73
CA LEU A 538 11.24 9.04 16.54
C LEU A 538 11.61 10.49 16.25
N VAL A 539 12.30 11.11 17.20
CA VAL A 539 12.92 12.42 17.04
C VAL A 539 14.38 12.28 17.42
N GLN A 540 15.27 12.54 16.46
CA GLN A 540 16.71 12.47 16.65
C GLN A 540 17.26 13.85 17.02
N GLU A 541 18.27 13.87 17.88
CA GLU A 541 19.09 15.05 18.19
C GLU A 541 20.12 15.33 17.08
N ALA A 542 20.81 16.47 17.16
CA ALA A 542 21.87 16.81 16.21
C ALA A 542 23.04 15.81 16.30
N GLY A 543 23.67 15.52 15.16
CA GLY A 543 24.76 14.55 15.02
C GLY A 543 24.38 13.34 14.18
N THR A 544 25.25 12.33 14.21
CA THR A 544 25.04 11.06 13.52
C THR A 544 24.56 10.02 14.52
N VAL A 545 23.36 9.50 14.33
CA VAL A 545 22.77 8.46 15.19
C VAL A 545 22.52 7.22 14.35
N THR A 546 22.85 6.06 14.90
CA THR A 546 22.63 4.76 14.25
C THR A 546 21.52 4.01 14.97
N TYR A 547 20.48 3.63 14.23
CA TYR A 547 19.39 2.80 14.71
C TYR A 547 19.54 1.38 14.19
N THR A 548 19.27 0.40 15.04
CA THR A 548 19.06 -0.99 14.62
C THR A 548 17.58 -1.31 14.67
N LEU A 549 17.02 -1.69 13.53
CA LEU A 549 15.60 -1.98 13.33
C LEU A 549 15.44 -3.50 13.23
N VAL A 550 14.66 -4.08 14.13
CA VAL A 550 14.38 -5.53 14.17
C VAL A 550 12.93 -5.76 13.82
N VAL A 551 12.68 -6.48 12.74
CA VAL A 551 11.33 -6.92 12.37
C VAL A 551 10.95 -8.09 13.29
N SER A 552 9.78 -8.03 13.90
CA SER A 552 9.30 -9.02 14.87
C SER A 552 7.86 -9.44 14.57
N GLN A 553 7.50 -10.64 15.02
CA GLN A 553 6.18 -11.23 14.80
C GLN A 553 5.73 -11.96 16.06
N TYR A 554 4.45 -11.84 16.40
CA TYR A 554 3.86 -12.67 17.45
C TYR A 554 3.42 -14.01 16.84
N GLU A 555 3.93 -15.10 17.40
CA GLU A 555 3.63 -16.49 16.99
C GLU A 555 3.82 -16.75 15.50
N LYS A 556 5.09 -16.75 15.06
CA LYS A 556 5.45 -17.02 13.67
C LYS A 556 5.02 -18.43 13.25
N ASN A 557 3.98 -18.47 12.43
CA ASN A 557 3.44 -19.70 11.84
C ASN A 557 3.48 -19.68 10.30
N VAL A 558 3.74 -18.53 9.69
CA VAL A 558 3.69 -18.32 8.24
C VAL A 558 4.83 -17.42 7.78
N THR A 559 5.26 -17.61 6.54
CA THR A 559 6.27 -16.76 5.90
C THR A 559 5.65 -15.42 5.60
N ILE A 560 6.21 -14.35 6.15
CA ILE A 560 5.71 -12.99 5.91
C ILE A 560 6.56 -12.28 4.86
N GLN A 561 5.92 -11.60 3.93
CA GLN A 561 6.57 -10.63 3.06
C GLN A 561 6.24 -9.23 3.55
N TYR A 562 7.19 -8.31 3.47
CA TYR A 562 7.00 -6.96 3.98
C TYR A 562 7.83 -5.92 3.22
N THR A 563 7.46 -4.67 3.42
CA THR A 563 8.23 -3.48 3.08
C THR A 563 8.59 -2.74 4.34
N LEU A 564 9.88 -2.45 4.52
CA LEU A 564 10.34 -1.55 5.58
C LEU A 564 10.79 -0.25 4.92
N ARG A 565 10.13 0.87 5.28
CA ARG A 565 10.39 2.18 4.69
C ARG A 565 10.71 3.19 5.78
N ALA A 566 11.81 3.90 5.64
CA ALA A 566 12.20 4.98 6.53
C ALA A 566 12.00 6.34 5.85
N TYR A 567 11.69 7.35 6.67
CA TYR A 567 11.48 8.73 6.29
C TYR A 567 12.21 9.65 7.27
N SER A 568 12.92 10.65 6.78
CA SER A 568 13.53 11.68 7.62
C SER A 568 13.64 13.02 6.93
N THR A 569 13.74 14.06 7.76
CA THR A 569 14.13 15.41 7.36
C THR A 569 15.65 15.57 7.21
N ALA A 570 16.42 14.57 7.65
CA ALA A 570 17.88 14.52 7.55
C ALA A 570 18.33 13.38 6.62
N PRO A 571 19.52 13.49 5.98
CA PRO A 571 20.11 12.40 5.20
C PRO A 571 20.20 11.09 5.98
N MET A 572 19.94 9.98 5.28
CA MET A 572 19.96 8.64 5.88
C MET A 572 20.74 7.65 5.01
N LYS A 573 21.35 6.66 5.66
CA LYS A 573 21.91 5.47 5.05
C LYS A 573 21.22 4.24 5.65
N PHE A 574 20.75 3.34 4.80
CA PHE A 574 19.96 2.19 5.19
C PHE A 574 20.56 0.91 4.59
N SER A 575 20.77 -0.12 5.41
CA SER A 575 21.39 -1.37 4.99
C SER A 575 20.88 -2.56 5.80
N HIS A 576 20.82 -3.73 5.17
CA HIS A 576 20.54 -4.99 5.86
C HIS A 576 21.75 -5.42 6.73
N ILE A 577 21.50 -5.90 7.94
CA ILE A 577 22.53 -6.46 8.82
C ILE A 577 22.71 -7.93 8.45
N VAL A 578 23.87 -8.26 7.88
CA VAL A 578 24.25 -9.64 7.57
C VAL A 578 25.07 -10.19 8.75
N ASP A 579 24.84 -11.45 9.10
CA ASP A 579 25.62 -12.12 10.13
C ASP A 579 27.08 -12.30 9.63
N PRO A 580 28.10 -11.83 10.37
CA PRO A 580 29.49 -12.04 9.97
C PRO A 580 29.92 -13.51 10.01
N TYR A 581 29.16 -14.39 10.69
CA TYR A 581 29.52 -15.79 10.83
C TYR A 581 28.86 -16.66 9.73
N CYS A 582 29.69 -17.16 8.80
CA CYS A 582 29.26 -18.18 7.83
C CYS A 582 29.17 -19.55 8.52
N VAL A 583 27.97 -20.12 8.62
CA VAL A 583 27.78 -21.52 9.01
C VAL A 583 27.87 -22.40 7.76
N VAL A 584 29.01 -23.08 7.56
CA VAL A 584 29.16 -24.09 6.51
C VAL A 584 28.64 -25.43 7.04
N LYS A 585 27.54 -25.93 6.47
CA LYS A 585 26.99 -27.24 6.81
C LYS A 585 27.58 -28.29 5.85
N THR A 586 28.56 -29.06 6.33
CA THR A 586 29.09 -30.20 5.58
C THR A 586 28.14 -31.38 5.73
N VAL A 587 27.46 -31.78 4.65
CA VAL A 587 26.66 -33.01 4.62
C VAL A 587 27.55 -34.12 4.09
N SER A 588 28.05 -34.97 4.97
CA SER A 588 28.78 -36.18 4.59
C SER A 588 27.80 -37.32 4.32
N LEU A 589 27.58 -37.66 3.05
CA LEU A 589 26.86 -38.86 2.63
C LEU A 589 27.81 -40.07 2.68
N ASN A 590 27.70 -40.90 3.71
CA ASN A 590 28.34 -42.22 3.71
C ASN A 590 27.47 -43.18 2.89
N VAL A 591 27.82 -43.36 1.61
CA VAL A 591 27.24 -44.43 0.77
C VAL A 591 28.08 -45.69 0.96
N THR A 592 27.72 -46.52 1.95
CA THR A 592 28.23 -47.90 2.01
C THR A 592 27.32 -48.81 1.21
N ALA A 593 27.83 -49.33 0.10
CA ALA A 593 27.16 -50.34 -0.71
C ALA A 593 27.07 -51.67 0.06
N ARG A 594 26.02 -51.85 0.88
CA ARG A 594 25.31 -53.11 1.15
C ARG A 594 24.24 -52.89 2.23
N ARG A 595 22.98 -53.07 1.81
CA ARG A 595 21.73 -53.08 2.58
C ARG A 595 21.23 -51.72 3.08
N ILE A 596 20.06 -51.35 2.53
CA ILE A 596 19.24 -50.20 2.88
C ILE A 596 18.75 -50.35 4.32
N VAL A 597 19.36 -49.63 5.25
CA VAL A 597 18.75 -49.15 6.49
C VAL A 597 19.27 -47.74 6.72
N THR A 598 18.43 -46.74 6.42
CA THR A 598 18.78 -45.32 6.57
C THR A 598 18.75 -44.94 8.06
N LEU A 599 19.91 -45.00 8.72
CA LEU A 599 20.13 -44.35 10.02
C LEU A 599 20.75 -42.97 9.77
N ILE A 600 19.96 -41.92 9.98
CA ILE A 600 20.45 -40.53 9.94
C ILE A 600 21.12 -40.26 11.30
N GLN A 601 22.44 -40.36 11.36
CA GLN A 601 23.21 -39.91 12.50
C GLN A 601 23.55 -38.43 12.31
N VAL A 602 22.93 -37.54 13.11
CA VAL A 602 23.23 -36.11 13.12
C VAL A 602 24.33 -35.84 14.14
N SER A 603 25.54 -35.55 13.67
CA SER A 603 26.65 -35.12 14.54
C SER A 603 26.75 -33.60 14.50
N PHE A 604 26.61 -32.94 15.65
CA PHE A 604 26.91 -31.51 15.80
C PHE A 604 28.38 -31.33 16.13
N SER A 605 29.14 -30.67 15.27
CA SER A 605 30.50 -30.20 15.54
C SER A 605 30.51 -28.67 15.46
N CYS A 606 30.52 -28.00 16.62
CA CYS A 606 30.85 -26.58 16.70
C CYS A 606 32.37 -26.44 16.84
N ARG A 607 33.08 -25.99 15.79
CA ARG A 607 34.44 -25.47 15.95
C ARG A 607 34.34 -24.01 16.37
N PHE A 608 34.53 -23.74 17.66
CA PHE A 608 34.86 -22.40 18.14
C PHE A 608 36.33 -22.12 17.81
N THR A 609 36.61 -21.40 16.73
CA THR A 609 37.91 -20.77 16.55
C THR A 609 37.96 -19.53 17.46
N ARG A 610 38.45 -19.73 18.69
CA ARG A 610 38.93 -18.64 19.55
C ARG A 610 40.10 -17.96 18.83
N ILE A 611 39.89 -16.78 18.28
CA ILE A 611 40.98 -15.84 18.03
C ILE A 611 41.08 -15.00 19.30
N PHE A 612 42.08 -15.32 20.13
CA PHE A 612 42.46 -14.53 21.29
C PHE A 612 43.31 -13.34 20.83
N TRP A 613 42.84 -12.15 21.23
CA TRP A 613 43.49 -10.88 21.59
C TRP A 613 42.95 -9.68 20.83
#